data_AF-A0A5W4PQY6-F1
#
_entry.id   AF-A0A5W4PQY6-F1
#
_cell.length_a   1.000
_cell.length_b   1.000
_cell.length_c   1.000
_cell.angle_alpha   90.00
_cell.angle_beta   90.00
_cell.angle_gamma   90.00
#
_symmetry.space_group_name_H-M   'P 1'
#
loop_
_entity.id
_entity.type
_entity.pdbx_description
1 polymer ?
#
loop_
_entity_poly.entity_id
_entity_poly.type
_entity_poly.pdbx_seq_one_letter_code
_entity_poly.pdbx_strand_id
1 'polypeptide(L)'
;MKNKLRPLDVIMAHPDTLKKIKVVNELDRGLLDTIQWGFTFHPDEENNTRQLDVCDGVEIDWSSNEGFNDVVDYVKQATVPPVFPVAGLAEHTISLRRLVNAQPEIVREGEAWTSGITHHLKDVLGVAG
;
A
#
# COMPACT_ATOMS: atom_id res chain seq x y z
N MET A 1 -11.18 -14.96 8.43
CA MET A 1 -11.60 -13.77 7.67
C MET A 1 -11.30 -12.48 8.42
N LYS A 2 -10.45 -11.62 7.84
CA LYS A 2 -10.20 -10.27 8.37
C LYS A 2 -11.35 -9.33 7.96
N ASN A 3 -11.80 -8.49 8.89
CA ASN A 3 -12.82 -7.46 8.64
C ASN A 3 -12.21 -6.08 8.31
N LYS A 4 -10.90 -5.95 8.49
CA LYS A 4 -10.14 -4.76 8.18
C LYS A 4 -8.77 -5.12 7.62
N LEU A 5 -8.26 -4.31 6.72
CA LEU A 5 -6.93 -4.46 6.13
C LEU A 5 -6.07 -3.24 6.44
N ARG A 6 -4.81 -3.46 6.82
CA ARG A 6 -3.83 -2.36 6.91
C ARG A 6 -3.46 -1.91 5.49
N PRO A 7 -3.04 -0.66 5.27
CA PRO A 7 -2.55 -0.21 3.96
C PRO A 7 -1.42 -1.11 3.41
N LEU A 8 -0.54 -1.61 4.29
CA LEU A 8 0.48 -2.59 3.94
C LEU A 8 -0.13 -3.88 3.35
N ASP A 9 -1.19 -4.42 3.97
CA ASP A 9 -1.87 -5.61 3.45
C ASP A 9 -2.47 -5.34 2.07
N VAL A 10 -3.05 -4.15 1.86
CA VAL A 10 -3.65 -3.74 0.58
C VAL A 10 -2.59 -3.63 -0.51
N ILE A 11 -1.42 -3.03 -0.22
CA ILE A 11 -0.29 -2.98 -1.16
C ILE A 11 0.20 -4.37 -1.55
N MET A 12 0.00 -5.40 -0.72
CA MET A 12 0.43 -6.76 -1.06
C MET A 12 -0.69 -7.59 -1.69
N ALA A 13 -1.93 -7.13 -1.62
CA ALA A 13 -3.09 -7.92 -1.98
C ALA A 13 -3.17 -8.23 -3.49
N HIS A 14 -3.71 -9.41 -3.80
CA HIS A 14 -4.08 -9.85 -5.15
C HIS A 14 -5.27 -9.02 -5.67
N PRO A 15 -5.39 -8.76 -7.00
CA PRO A 15 -6.52 -8.04 -7.57
C PRO A 15 -7.90 -8.52 -7.12
N ASP A 16 -8.08 -9.83 -6.95
CA ASP A 16 -9.35 -10.40 -6.45
C ASP A 16 -9.68 -10.01 -5.01
N THR A 17 -8.68 -9.83 -4.15
CA THR A 17 -8.86 -9.28 -2.81
C THR A 17 -9.21 -7.80 -2.90
N LEU A 18 -8.55 -7.04 -3.78
CA LEU A 18 -8.78 -5.60 -3.93
C LEU A 18 -10.23 -5.28 -4.32
N LYS A 19 -10.84 -6.11 -5.17
CA LYS A 19 -12.26 -6.00 -5.58
C LYS A 19 -13.26 -6.11 -4.42
N LYS A 20 -12.85 -6.71 -3.30
CA LYS A 20 -13.70 -6.89 -2.10
C LYS A 20 -13.64 -5.69 -1.15
N ILE A 21 -12.71 -4.76 -1.37
CA ILE A 21 -12.52 -3.59 -0.50
C ILE A 21 -13.63 -2.58 -0.75
N LYS A 22 -14.28 -2.13 0.32
CA LYS A 22 -15.25 -1.02 0.28
C LYS A 22 -14.49 0.30 0.41
N VAL A 23 -14.66 1.17 -0.60
CA VAL A 23 -14.13 2.54 -0.57
C VAL A 23 -14.96 3.40 0.39
N VAL A 24 -14.35 3.90 1.46
CA VAL A 24 -15.02 4.75 2.46
C VAL A 24 -14.48 6.18 2.49
N ASN A 25 -13.27 6.44 1.99
CA ASN A 25 -12.66 7.77 1.93
C ASN A 25 -11.75 7.95 0.69
N GLU A 26 -11.21 9.17 0.49
CA GLU A 26 -10.34 9.48 -0.65
C GLU A 26 -8.96 8.81 -0.58
N LEU A 27 -8.44 8.50 0.62
CA LEU A 27 -7.20 7.73 0.75
C LEU A 27 -7.38 6.29 0.22
N ASP A 28 -8.54 5.68 0.49
CA ASP A 28 -8.85 4.35 -0.05
C ASP A 28 -8.87 4.39 -1.58
N ARG A 29 -9.58 5.38 -2.15
CA ARG A 29 -9.65 5.56 -3.60
C ARG A 29 -8.27 5.78 -4.19
N GLY A 30 -7.49 6.70 -3.63
CA GLY A 30 -6.14 6.99 -4.08
C GLY A 30 -5.22 5.77 -4.04
N LEU A 31 -5.28 4.97 -2.97
CA LEU A 31 -4.48 3.74 -2.84
C LEU A 31 -4.91 2.67 -3.86
N LEU A 32 -6.21 2.46 -4.06
CA LEU A 32 -6.71 1.47 -5.01
C LEU A 32 -6.42 1.87 -6.45
N ASP A 33 -6.64 3.14 -6.80
CA ASP A 33 -6.39 3.66 -8.14
C ASP A 33 -4.90 3.55 -8.50
N THR A 34 -4.00 3.92 -7.58
CA THR A 34 -2.55 3.81 -7.84
C THR A 34 -2.09 2.36 -7.98
N ILE A 35 -2.68 1.43 -7.22
CA ILE A 35 -2.40 -0.01 -7.38
C ILE A 35 -2.91 -0.52 -8.73
N GLN A 36 -4.11 -0.12 -9.14
CA GLN A 36 -4.69 -0.50 -10.43
C GLN A 36 -3.82 -0.01 -11.60
N TRP A 37 -3.37 1.26 -11.55
CA TRP A 37 -2.42 1.79 -12.53
C TRP A 37 -1.07 1.06 -12.45
N GLY A 38 -0.63 0.69 -11.24
CA GLY A 38 0.57 -0.11 -11.02
C GLY A 38 0.53 -1.44 -11.79
N PHE A 39 -0.57 -2.18 -11.71
CA PHE A 39 -0.75 -3.41 -12.51
C PHE A 39 -0.91 -3.12 -14.00
N THR A 40 -1.48 -1.98 -14.37
CA THR A 40 -1.59 -1.60 -15.79
C THR A 40 -0.21 -1.37 -16.42
N PHE A 41 0.72 -0.76 -15.67
CA PHE A 41 2.10 -0.54 -16.15
C PHE A 41 3.02 -1.75 -15.94
N HIS A 42 2.77 -2.55 -14.90
CA HIS A 42 3.58 -3.71 -14.53
C HIS A 42 2.69 -4.95 -14.32
N PRO A 43 2.11 -5.55 -15.38
CA PRO A 43 1.15 -6.65 -15.24
C PRO A 43 1.73 -7.88 -14.53
N ASP A 44 3.02 -8.15 -14.72
CA ASP A 44 3.69 -9.28 -14.08
C ASP A 44 3.76 -9.17 -12.55
N GLU A 45 3.54 -7.98 -11.97
CA GLU A 45 3.47 -7.79 -10.51
C GLU A 45 2.28 -8.52 -9.88
N GLU A 46 1.29 -8.97 -10.67
CA GLU A 46 0.24 -9.87 -10.18
C GLU A 46 0.83 -11.12 -9.52
N ASN A 47 1.94 -11.64 -10.06
CA ASN A 47 2.65 -12.81 -9.52
C ASN A 47 3.30 -12.54 -8.15
N ASN A 48 3.50 -11.28 -7.78
CA ASN A 48 4.09 -10.85 -6.52
C ASN A 48 3.03 -10.45 -5.47
N THR A 49 1.77 -10.83 -5.68
CA THR A 49 0.66 -10.51 -4.78
C THR A 49 0.35 -11.66 -3.81
N ARG A 50 -0.53 -11.38 -2.85
CA ARG A 50 -1.03 -12.35 -1.87
C ARG A 50 -2.55 -12.42 -1.91
N GLN A 51 -3.07 -13.64 -2.01
CA GLN A 51 -4.47 -13.94 -1.71
C GLN A 51 -4.70 -13.76 -0.20
N LEU A 52 -5.67 -12.92 0.16
CA LEU A 52 -6.03 -12.68 1.57
C LEU A 52 -7.45 -13.17 1.80
N ASP A 53 -7.66 -13.93 2.88
CA ASP A 53 -8.99 -14.39 3.30
C ASP A 53 -9.77 -13.24 3.97
N VAL A 54 -10.58 -12.54 3.19
CA VAL A 54 -11.39 -11.38 3.59
C VAL A 54 -12.84 -11.53 3.15
N CYS A 55 -13.73 -10.94 3.95
CA CYS A 55 -15.14 -10.78 3.60
C CYS A 55 -15.33 -9.72 2.51
N ASP A 56 -16.44 -9.81 1.79
CA ASP A 56 -16.88 -8.72 0.90
C ASP A 56 -17.21 -7.46 1.73
N GLY A 57 -16.79 -6.31 1.23
CA GLY A 57 -16.98 -5.03 1.90
C GLY A 57 -15.96 -4.74 3.02
N VAL A 58 -14.82 -5.43 3.01
CA VAL A 58 -13.71 -5.17 3.95
C VAL A 58 -13.22 -3.72 3.84
N GLU A 59 -12.92 -3.07 4.96
CA GLU A 59 -12.49 -1.66 5.00
C GLU A 59 -10.98 -1.55 5.25
N ILE A 60 -10.38 -0.45 4.79
CA ILE A 60 -8.97 -0.14 5.06
C ILE A 60 -8.86 0.57 6.41
N ASP A 61 -8.03 0.03 7.30
CA ASP A 61 -7.74 0.63 8.60
C ASP A 61 -6.48 1.50 8.52
N TRP A 62 -6.68 2.80 8.42
CA TRP A 62 -5.61 3.80 8.41
C TRP A 62 -5.10 4.16 9.82
N SER A 63 -5.54 3.50 10.88
CA SER A 63 -4.98 3.74 12.22
C SER A 63 -3.51 3.31 12.27
N SER A 64 -2.70 4.13 12.92
CA SER A 64 -1.26 3.96 13.04
C SER A 64 -0.77 4.65 14.31
N ASN A 65 0.33 4.16 14.86
CA ASN A 65 0.99 4.79 16.01
C ASN A 65 2.05 5.79 15.54
N GLU A 66 2.30 6.80 16.36
CA GLU A 66 3.30 7.83 16.09
C GLU A 66 4.72 7.40 16.44
N GLY A 67 5.72 8.10 15.90
CA GLY A 67 7.14 7.95 16.30
C GLY A 67 8.02 7.09 15.39
N PHE A 68 7.53 6.65 14.23
CA PHE A 68 8.27 5.81 13.27
C PHE A 68 8.79 6.58 12.05
N ASN A 69 9.25 7.81 12.26
CA ASN A 69 9.74 8.68 11.18
C ASN A 69 10.97 8.10 10.47
N ASP A 70 11.77 7.31 11.17
CA ASP A 70 12.90 6.57 10.61
C ASP A 70 12.46 5.60 9.51
N VAL A 71 11.35 4.87 9.72
CA VAL A 71 10.77 3.99 8.72
C VAL A 71 10.18 4.79 7.56
N VAL A 72 9.48 5.89 7.83
CA VAL A 72 8.94 6.78 6.79
C VAL A 72 10.07 7.29 5.88
N ASP A 73 11.14 7.81 6.47
CA ASP A 73 12.31 8.32 5.75
C ASP A 73 13.00 7.21 4.96
N TYR A 74 13.15 6.02 5.55
CA TYR A 74 13.70 4.87 4.85
C TYR A 74 12.86 4.47 3.63
N VAL A 75 11.54 4.34 3.78
CA VAL A 75 10.63 3.97 2.69
C VAL A 75 10.70 5.01 1.57
N LYS A 76 10.69 6.30 1.92
CA LYS A 76 10.83 7.39 0.95
C LYS A 76 12.13 7.34 0.16
N GLN A 77 13.24 6.95 0.79
CA GLN A 77 14.54 6.79 0.12
C GLN A 77 14.62 5.51 -0.72
N ALA A 78 13.96 4.44 -0.28
CA ALA A 78 14.03 3.12 -0.91
C ALA A 78 13.02 2.90 -2.05
N THR A 79 12.11 3.85 -2.28
CA THR A 79 11.05 3.76 -3.29
C THR A 79 11.22 4.80 -4.40
N VAL A 80 10.65 4.53 -5.57
CA VAL A 80 10.66 5.47 -6.70
C VAL A 80 9.89 6.73 -6.29
N PRO A 81 10.46 7.95 -6.40
CA PRO A 81 9.75 9.16 -6.02
C PRO A 81 8.50 9.37 -6.90
N PRO A 82 7.37 9.84 -6.34
CA PRO A 82 6.12 10.03 -7.06
C PRO A 82 6.11 11.30 -7.93
N VAL A 83 7.17 11.55 -8.71
CA VAL A 83 7.38 12.80 -9.47
C VAL A 83 7.09 12.68 -10.97
N PHE A 84 6.74 11.49 -11.46
CA PHE A 84 6.42 11.30 -12.87
C PHE A 84 4.97 11.75 -13.20
N PRO A 85 4.74 12.64 -14.17
CA PRO A 85 3.43 13.28 -14.41
C PRO A 85 2.26 12.36 -14.74
N VAL A 86 2.53 11.14 -15.25
CA VAL A 86 1.48 10.21 -15.70
C VAL A 86 1.42 8.95 -14.83
N ALA A 87 2.56 8.50 -14.29
CA ALA A 87 2.67 7.21 -13.61
C ALA A 87 3.36 7.29 -12.22
N GLY A 88 3.69 8.50 -11.72
CA GLY A 88 4.55 8.67 -10.55
C GLY A 88 4.07 7.92 -9.31
N LEU A 89 2.79 8.08 -8.96
CA LEU A 89 2.20 7.37 -7.83
C LEU A 89 2.15 5.85 -8.07
N ALA A 90 1.82 5.41 -9.28
CA ALA A 90 1.73 3.99 -9.62
C ALA A 90 3.09 3.30 -9.53
N GLU A 91 4.13 3.89 -10.13
CA GLU A 91 5.52 3.45 -10.04
C GLU A 91 6.01 3.43 -8.59
N HIS A 92 5.66 4.48 -7.83
CA HIS A 92 5.96 4.55 -6.42
C HIS A 92 5.32 3.38 -5.65
N THR A 93 4.03 3.12 -5.84
CA THR A 93 3.33 2.02 -5.15
C THR A 93 3.86 0.64 -5.55
N ILE A 94 4.22 0.42 -6.82
CA ILE A 94 4.84 -0.84 -7.24
C ILE A 94 6.23 -1.01 -6.62
N SER A 95 7.05 0.05 -6.58
CA SER A 95 8.35 -0.01 -5.91
C SER A 95 8.22 -0.29 -4.41
N LEU A 96 7.20 0.27 -3.75
CA LEU A 96 6.87 -0.01 -2.37
C LEU A 96 6.43 -1.46 -2.17
N ARG A 97 5.59 -2.02 -3.05
CA ARG A 97 5.21 -3.44 -3.02
C ARG A 97 6.45 -4.33 -3.08
N ARG A 98 7.38 -4.07 -4.01
CA ARG A 98 8.64 -4.81 -4.14
C ARG A 98 9.48 -4.72 -2.87
N LEU A 99 9.62 -3.53 -2.29
CA LEU A 99 10.32 -3.32 -1.01
C LEU A 99 9.70 -4.15 0.12
N VAL A 100 8.38 -4.12 0.27
CA VAL A 100 7.64 -4.85 1.31
C VAL A 100 7.75 -6.36 1.11
N ASN A 101 7.64 -6.84 -0.13
CA ASN A 101 7.81 -8.26 -0.46
C ASN A 101 9.21 -8.77 -0.14
N ALA A 102 10.25 -7.94 -0.29
CA ALA A 102 11.62 -8.28 0.03
C ALA A 102 11.90 -8.40 1.55
N GLN A 103 11.03 -7.86 2.41
CA GLN A 103 11.22 -7.95 3.85
C GLN A 103 10.84 -9.34 4.41
N PRO A 104 11.43 -9.78 5.52
CA PRO A 104 10.93 -10.95 6.24
C PRO A 104 9.56 -10.63 6.89
N GLU A 105 8.78 -11.67 7.15
CA GLU A 105 7.43 -11.52 7.71
C GLU A 105 7.42 -10.79 9.06
N ILE A 106 8.37 -11.11 9.95
CA ILE A 106 8.51 -10.44 11.26
C ILE A 106 8.68 -8.93 11.14
N VAL A 107 9.30 -8.46 10.05
CA VAL A 107 9.47 -7.03 9.78
C VAL A 107 8.17 -6.43 9.28
N ARG A 108 7.51 -7.06 8.29
CA ARG A 108 6.21 -6.58 7.77
C ARG A 108 5.12 -6.50 8.83
N GLU A 109 5.07 -7.50 9.71
CA GLU A 109 4.11 -7.57 10.81
C GLU A 109 4.52 -6.71 12.01
N GLY A 110 5.73 -6.14 11.99
CA GLY A 110 6.22 -5.23 13.01
C GLY A 110 5.45 -3.91 13.01
N GLU A 111 5.21 -3.39 14.21
CA GLU A 111 4.48 -2.15 14.45
C GLU A 111 5.10 -0.96 13.71
N ALA A 112 6.43 -0.86 13.73
CA ALA A 112 7.17 0.22 13.09
C ALA A 112 6.94 0.25 11.57
N TRP A 113 6.97 -0.90 10.91
CA TRP A 113 6.73 -1.02 9.47
C TRP A 113 5.27 -0.78 9.11
N THR A 114 4.35 -1.35 9.89
CA THR A 114 2.91 -1.13 9.69
C THR A 114 2.55 0.36 9.81
N SER A 115 3.01 1.02 10.88
CA SER A 115 2.68 2.43 11.14
C SER A 115 3.44 3.37 10.21
N GLY A 116 4.75 3.12 9.98
CA GLY A 116 5.57 3.92 9.09
C GLY A 116 5.09 3.89 7.64
N ILE A 117 4.73 2.72 7.10
CA ILE A 117 4.14 2.63 5.76
C ILE A 117 2.78 3.33 5.71
N THR A 118 1.97 3.20 6.76
CA THR A 118 0.68 3.90 6.83
C THR A 118 0.85 5.42 6.80
N HIS A 119 1.82 5.97 7.54
CA HIS A 119 2.14 7.40 7.51
C HIS A 119 2.66 7.83 6.14
N HIS A 120 3.62 7.09 5.60
CA HIS A 120 4.19 7.36 4.28
C HIS A 120 3.13 7.40 3.18
N LEU A 121 2.17 6.46 3.20
CA LEU A 121 1.07 6.46 2.24
C LEU A 121 0.10 7.62 2.44
N LYS A 122 -0.21 7.99 3.68
CA LYS A 122 -1.02 9.19 3.97
C LYS A 122 -0.35 10.44 3.40
N ASP A 123 0.96 10.57 3.54
CA ASP A 123 1.71 11.71 3.01
C ASP A 123 1.67 11.74 1.48
N VAL A 124 1.94 10.60 0.83
CA VAL A 124 2.02 10.53 -0.64
C VAL A 124 0.65 10.67 -1.30
N LEU A 125 -0.40 10.09 -0.71
CA LEU A 125 -1.76 10.14 -1.24
C LEU A 125 -2.50 11.42 -0.83
N GLY A 126 -2.20 11.98 0.34
CA GLY A 126 -2.83 13.20 0.86
C GLY A 126 -2.35 14.49 0.21
N VAL A 127 -1.21 14.47 -0.48
CA VAL A 127 -0.70 15.61 -1.28
C VAL A 127 -1.36 15.69 -2.67
N ALA A 128 -2.15 14.69 -3.09
CA ALA A 128 -2.81 14.64 -4.39
C ALA A 128 -4.08 15.51 -4.51
N GLY A 129 -4.20 16.58 -3.72
CA GLY A 129 -5.31 17.55 -3.72
C GLY A 129 -4.90 18.94 -4.15
#